data_AF-A0A6J4IP73-F1
#
_entry.id   AF-A0A6J4IP73-F1
#
_cell.length_a   1.000
_cell.length_b   1.000
_cell.length_c   1.000
_cell.angle_alpha   90.00
_cell.angle_beta   90.00
_cell.angle_gamma   90.00
#
_symmetry.space_group_name_H-M   'P 1'
#
loop_
_entity.id
_entity.type
_entity.pdbx_description
1 polymer ?
#
loop_
_entity_poly.entity_id
_entity_poly.type
_entity_poly.pdbx_seq_one_letter_code
_entity_poly.pdbx_strand_id
1 'polypeptide(L)'
;MSAFAGGNKYSFRERVSKFSGNIVPQPIELPETGVHAKTEPFDIPLLLMPGDREFISDEQVLAWPEETTHPVELRKLPGNHFFIRDHLWALAELMSGKIGTRLSVVHDHPGNG
;
A
#
# COMPACT_ATOMS: atom_id res chain seq x y z
N MET A 1 2.23 -16.13 -12.71
CA MET A 1 1.21 -15.08 -12.93
C MET A 1 1.79 -13.78 -12.40
N SER A 2 2.10 -12.81 -13.28
CA SER A 2 2.84 -11.59 -12.92
C SER A 2 2.08 -10.72 -11.91
N ALA A 3 2.72 -10.47 -10.77
CA ALA A 3 2.41 -9.34 -9.91
C ALA A 3 3.31 -8.17 -10.32
N PHE A 4 2.73 -7.01 -10.61
CA PHE A 4 3.52 -5.80 -10.80
C PHE A 4 4.04 -5.34 -9.44
N ALA A 5 5.25 -4.79 -9.40
CA ALA A 5 5.72 -4.07 -8.23
C ALA A 5 4.76 -2.89 -7.97
N GLY A 6 3.90 -3.04 -6.95
CA GLY A 6 2.97 -2.00 -6.51
C GLY A 6 1.62 -1.92 -7.24
N GLY A 7 1.19 -2.96 -7.99
CA GLY A 7 -0.11 -2.95 -8.67
C GLY A 7 -0.65 -4.33 -9.03
N ASN A 8 -1.95 -4.57 -8.84
CA ASN A 8 -2.61 -5.70 -9.50
C ASN A 8 -2.92 -5.34 -10.96
N LYS A 9 -2.94 -6.33 -11.87
CA LYS A 9 -3.25 -6.14 -13.30
C LYS A 9 -4.62 -5.48 -13.56
N TYR A 10 -5.52 -5.51 -12.58
CA TYR A 10 -6.88 -5.00 -12.68
C TYR A 10 -6.92 -3.47 -12.49
N SER A 11 -6.12 -2.91 -11.59
CA SER A 11 -6.04 -1.47 -11.33
C SER A 11 -5.40 -0.71 -12.50
N PHE A 12 -4.45 -1.33 -13.22
CA PHE A 12 -3.88 -0.75 -14.42
C PHE A 12 -4.92 -0.61 -15.54
N ARG A 13 -5.72 -1.66 -15.79
CA ARG A 13 -6.74 -1.66 -16.85
C ARG A 13 -7.84 -0.62 -16.62
N GLU A 14 -8.28 -0.41 -15.39
CA GLU A 14 -9.22 0.67 -15.06
C GLU A 14 -8.62 2.06 -15.32
N ARG A 15 -7.30 2.22 -15.19
CA ARG A 15 -6.64 3.51 -15.38
C ARG A 15 -6.46 3.85 -16.85
N VAL A 16 -6.21 2.85 -17.70
CA VAL A 16 -6.12 3.02 -19.16
C VAL A 16 -7.40 3.66 -19.72
N SER A 17 -8.58 3.28 -19.23
CA SER A 17 -9.85 3.82 -19.71
C SER A 17 -10.08 5.30 -19.36
N LYS A 18 -9.30 5.87 -18.43
CA LYS A 18 -9.40 7.29 -18.02
C LYS A 18 -8.52 8.21 -18.87
N PHE A 19 -7.67 7.69 -19.74
CA PHE A 19 -6.86 8.48 -20.66
C PHE A 19 -7.59 8.68 -21.99
N SER A 20 -7.47 9.87 -22.57
CA SER A 20 -7.94 10.17 -23.92
C SER A 20 -7.12 9.38 -24.95
N GLY A 21 -7.71 9.05 -26.11
CA GLY A 21 -7.09 8.18 -27.11
C GLY A 21 -5.74 8.63 -27.68
N ASN A 22 -5.31 9.85 -27.36
CA ASN A 22 -4.00 10.39 -27.72
C ASN A 22 -2.91 10.12 -26.66
N ILE A 23 -3.27 9.52 -25.51
CA ILE A 23 -2.33 9.12 -24.45
C ILE A 23 -2.41 7.61 -24.29
N VAL A 24 -1.30 6.92 -24.57
CA VAL A 24 -1.16 5.47 -24.41
C VAL A 24 -0.25 5.19 -23.22
N PRO A 25 -0.80 4.96 -22.01
CA PRO A 25 0.03 4.56 -20.87
C PRO A 25 0.62 3.17 -21.12
N GLN A 26 1.95 3.08 -21.16
CA GLN A 26 2.67 1.80 -21.24
C GLN A 26 3.09 1.36 -19.84
N PRO A 27 2.83 0.11 -19.43
CA PRO A 27 3.39 -0.41 -18.20
C PRO A 27 4.91 -0.54 -18.38
N ILE A 28 5.68 -0.09 -17.39
CA ILE A 28 7.10 -0.40 -17.32
C ILE A 28 7.19 -1.81 -16.73
N GLU A 29 7.55 -2.78 -17.55
CA GLU A 29 7.98 -4.09 -17.08
C GLU A 29 9.46 -3.98 -16.70
N LEU A 30 9.78 -4.17 -15.42
CA LEU A 30 11.17 -4.23 -14.99
C LEU A 30 11.78 -5.55 -15.52
N PRO A 31 12.92 -5.52 -16.23
CA PRO A 31 13.51 -6.71 -16.87
C PRO A 31 13.85 -7.82 -15.88
N GLU A 32 14.18 -7.44 -14.64
CA GLU A 32 14.35 -8.34 -13.52
C GLU A 32 12.97 -8.58 -12.88
N THR A 33 12.26 -9.63 -13.29
CA THR A 33 11.20 -10.16 -12.44
C THR A 33 11.87 -10.75 -11.22
N GLY A 34 12.06 -9.95 -10.16
CA GLY A 34 12.68 -10.39 -8.92
C GLY A 34 11.97 -11.65 -8.42
N VAL A 35 12.68 -12.77 -8.42
CA VAL A 35 12.21 -13.98 -7.75
C VAL A 35 12.40 -13.74 -6.27
N HIS A 36 11.32 -13.85 -5.50
CA HIS A 36 11.41 -13.78 -4.05
C HIS A 36 12.32 -14.91 -3.54
N ALA A 37 13.48 -14.55 -3.01
CA ALA A 37 14.36 -15.49 -2.32
C ALA A 37 13.91 -15.54 -0.86
N LYS A 38 13.48 -16.72 -0.39
CA LYS A 38 13.10 -16.90 1.01
C LYS A 38 14.35 -16.70 1.88
N THR A 39 14.31 -15.71 2.77
CA THR A 39 15.38 -15.41 3.73
C THR A 39 14.90 -15.64 5.16
N GLU A 40 15.77 -15.41 6.14
CA GLU A 40 15.36 -15.35 7.55
C GLU A 40 14.27 -14.28 7.74
N PRO A 41 13.22 -14.55 8.55
CA PRO A 41 12.17 -13.58 8.83
C PRO A 41 12.72 -12.32 9.51
N PHE A 42 12.11 -11.18 9.22
CA PHE A 42 12.48 -9.91 9.84
C PHE A 42 12.08 -9.84 11.32
N ASP A 43 12.93 -9.26 12.16
CA ASP A 43 12.64 -8.98 13.57
C ASP A 43 12.02 -7.59 13.75
N ILE A 44 10.96 -7.31 12.98
CA ILE A 44 10.17 -6.07 13.07
C ILE A 44 8.67 -6.35 12.90
N PRO A 45 7.78 -5.61 13.57
CA PRO A 45 6.33 -5.76 13.39
C PRO A 45 5.89 -5.28 12.02
N LEU A 46 4.93 -6.01 11.42
CA LEU A 46 4.31 -5.64 10.15
C LEU A 46 2.83 -5.26 10.33
N LEU A 47 2.44 -4.15 9.71
CA LEU A 47 1.05 -3.72 9.59
C LEU A 47 0.65 -3.73 8.11
N LEU A 48 -0.24 -4.64 7.75
CA LEU A 48 -0.82 -4.74 6.42
C LEU A 48 -2.09 -3.90 6.33
N MET A 49 -2.17 -3.02 5.33
CA MET A 49 -3.32 -2.14 5.13
C MET A 49 -3.82 -2.21 3.68
N PRO A 50 -4.61 -3.23 3.30
CA PRO A 50 -5.22 -3.27 1.98
C PRO A 50 -6.53 -2.50 1.91
N GLY A 51 -6.92 -2.08 0.71
CA GLY A 51 -8.28 -1.60 0.45
C GLY A 51 -9.32 -2.72 0.62
N ASP A 52 -10.48 -2.43 1.19
CA ASP A 52 -11.57 -3.39 1.39
C ASP A 52 -12.26 -3.84 0.08
N ARG A 53 -12.07 -3.09 -1.00
CA ARG A 53 -12.52 -3.39 -2.36
C ARG A 53 -11.40 -3.90 -3.26
N GLU A 54 -10.25 -4.27 -2.69
CA GLU A 54 -9.22 -4.99 -3.43
C GLU A 54 -9.49 -6.50 -3.42
N PHE A 55 -9.28 -7.12 -4.58
CA PHE A 55 -9.24 -8.57 -4.70
C PHE A 55 -7.82 -9.06 -4.36
N ILE A 56 -7.55 -9.21 -3.07
CA ILE A 56 -6.37 -9.90 -2.54
C ILE A 56 -6.84 -11.26 -2.04
N SER A 57 -6.22 -12.34 -2.50
CA SER A 57 -6.57 -13.68 -2.01
C SER A 57 -6.13 -13.88 -0.57
N ASP A 58 -6.80 -14.78 0.15
CA ASP A 58 -6.38 -15.15 1.50
C ASP A 58 -4.95 -15.67 1.51
N GLU A 59 -4.55 -16.43 0.50
CA GLU A 59 -3.17 -16.90 0.32
C GLU A 59 -2.15 -15.74 0.27
N GLN A 60 -2.47 -14.65 -0.44
CA GLN A 60 -1.59 -13.48 -0.52
C GLN A 60 -1.46 -12.76 0.82
N VAL A 61 -2.50 -12.74 1.64
CA VAL A 61 -2.46 -12.15 2.98
C VAL A 61 -1.72 -13.06 3.98
N LEU A 62 -1.96 -14.37 3.88
CA LEU A 62 -1.39 -15.40 4.76
C LEU A 62 0.09 -15.69 4.51
N ALA A 63 0.66 -15.24 3.38
CA ALA A 63 2.10 -15.32 3.13
C ALA A 63 2.91 -14.36 4.02
N TRP A 64 2.38 -13.20 4.39
CA TRP A 64 3.10 -12.17 5.14
C TRP A 64 3.52 -12.56 6.57
N PRO A 65 2.74 -13.35 7.33
CA PRO A 65 3.21 -13.92 8.60
C PRO A 65 4.51 -14.73 8.51
N GLU A 66 4.89 -15.24 7.33
CA GLU A 66 6.16 -15.95 7.17
C GLU A 66 7.37 -15.01 7.08
N GLU A 67 7.14 -13.71 6.84
CA GLU A 67 8.21 -12.71 6.60
C GLU A 67 8.68 -12.02 7.89
N THR A 68 8.05 -12.28 9.04
CA THR A 68 8.39 -11.63 10.31
C THR A 68 8.30 -12.60 11.49
N THR A 69 9.13 -12.37 12.51
CA THR A 69 9.04 -13.07 13.81
C THR A 69 7.90 -12.54 14.69
N HIS A 70 7.32 -11.39 14.35
CA HIS A 70 6.25 -10.74 15.11
C HIS A 70 4.85 -11.05 14.54
N PRO A 71 3.78 -10.98 15.36
CA PRO A 71 2.42 -11.05 14.84
C PRO A 71 2.14 -9.95 13.81
N VAL A 72 1.59 -10.35 12.65
CA VAL A 72 1.16 -9.43 11.61
C VAL A 72 -0.21 -8.85 11.96
N GLU A 73 -0.31 -7.52 11.91
CA GLU A 73 -1.59 -6.81 12.06
C GLU A 73 -2.19 -6.54 10.68
N LEU A 74 -3.48 -6.81 10.51
CA LEU A 74 -4.22 -6.52 9.28
C LEU A 74 -5.31 -5.49 9.54
N ARG A 75 -5.29 -4.38 8.80
CA ARG A 75 -6.29 -3.33 8.90
C ARG A 75 -6.77 -2.89 7.52
N LYS A 76 -7.93 -3.41 7.11
CA LYS A 76 -8.57 -3.00 5.87
C LYS A 76 -9.11 -1.58 5.98
N LEU A 77 -8.91 -0.77 4.94
CA LEU A 77 -9.47 0.57 4.83
C LEU A 77 -10.45 0.66 3.65
N PRO A 78 -11.50 1.48 3.73
CA PRO A 78 -12.44 1.60 2.62
C PRO A 78 -11.75 2.02 1.32
N GLY A 79 -11.86 1.27 0.24
CA GLY A 79 -11.24 1.65 -1.03
C GLY A 79 -10.70 0.49 -1.84
N ASN A 80 -10.35 0.79 -3.09
CA ASN A 80 -9.62 -0.13 -3.96
C ASN A 80 -8.11 0.08 -3.77
N HIS A 81 -7.30 -0.34 -4.74
CA HIS A 81 -5.84 -0.15 -4.79
C HIS A 81 -5.33 1.25 -4.41
N PHE A 82 -6.15 2.29 -4.63
CA PHE A 82 -5.79 3.68 -4.36
C PHE A 82 -6.44 4.26 -3.09
N PHE A 83 -6.97 3.42 -2.19
CA PHE A 83 -7.61 3.83 -0.93
C PHE A 83 -6.77 4.82 -0.13
N ILE A 84 -5.43 4.73 -0.22
CA ILE A 84 -4.48 5.63 0.45
C ILE A 84 -4.76 7.11 0.18
N ARG A 85 -5.28 7.45 -1.01
CA ARG A 85 -5.59 8.84 -1.38
C ARG A 85 -6.75 9.42 -0.59
N ASP A 86 -7.73 8.58 -0.27
CA ASP A 86 -8.95 8.97 0.44
C ASP A 86 -8.77 8.86 1.97
N HIS A 87 -7.69 8.21 2.41
CA HIS A 87 -7.44 7.89 3.82
C HIS A 87 -6.10 8.40 4.36
N LEU A 88 -5.51 9.43 3.74
CA LEU A 88 -4.20 9.98 4.15
C LEU A 88 -4.11 10.31 5.64
N TRP A 89 -5.13 10.96 6.21
CA TRP A 89 -5.16 11.33 7.63
C TRP A 89 -5.25 10.10 8.55
N ALA A 90 -6.15 9.17 8.26
CA ALA A 90 -6.30 7.94 9.03
C ALA A 90 -5.02 7.10 9.00
N LEU A 91 -4.32 7.08 7.87
CA LEU A 91 -3.01 6.43 7.74
C LEU A 91 -1.93 7.12 8.56
N ALA A 92 -1.88 8.46 8.54
CA ALA A 92 -0.93 9.22 9.35
C ALA A 92 -1.11 8.97 10.85
N GLU A 93 -2.35 8.94 11.34
CA GLU A 93 -2.67 8.61 12.73
C GLU A 93 -2.26 7.18 13.09
N LEU A 94 -2.60 6.21 12.23
CA LEU A 94 -2.22 4.82 12.41
C LEU A 94 -0.71 4.65 12.49
N MET A 95 0.03 5.21 11.53
CA MET A 95 1.50 5.12 11.51
C MET A 95 2.12 5.78 12.73
N SER A 96 1.61 6.95 13.14
CA SER A 96 2.13 7.68 14.30
C SER A 96 1.89 6.95 15.63
N GLY A 97 0.81 6.17 15.72
CA GLY A 97 0.57 5.27 16.85
C GLY A 97 1.52 4.07 16.91
N LYS A 98 2.12 3.66 15.77
CA LYS A 98 3.03 2.50 15.68
C LYS A 98 4.49 2.88 15.80
N ILE A 99 4.88 3.98 15.14
CA ILE A 99 6.22 4.53 15.19
C ILE A 99 6.18 5.54 16.33
N GLY A 100 6.71 5.20 17.51
CA GLY A 100 6.62 5.99 18.76
C GLY A 100 7.06 7.46 18.65
N THR A 101 6.29 8.27 17.93
CA THR A 101 6.61 9.62 17.49
C THR A 101 5.57 10.54 18.07
N ARG A 102 6.03 11.44 18.92
CA ARG A 102 5.25 12.58 19.39
C ARG A 102 5.02 13.50 18.19
N LEU A 103 3.89 13.36 17.51
CA LEU A 103 3.46 14.32 16.49
C LEU A 103 3.26 15.68 17.18
N SER A 104 4.20 16.61 17.00
CA SER A 104 3.92 18.03 17.22
C SER A 104 3.10 18.50 16.02
N VAL A 105 1.79 18.62 16.21
CA VAL A 105 0.93 19.37 15.30
C VAL A 105 1.47 20.80 15.24
N VAL A 106 2.05 21.18 14.11
CA VAL A 106 2.32 22.59 13.82
C VAL A 106 0.96 23.22 13.56
N HIS A 107 0.46 23.96 14.55
CA HIS A 107 -0.75 24.75 14.39
C HIS A 107 -0.57 25.76 13.25
N ASP A 108 -1.67 25.93 12.52
CA ASP A 108 -1.85 26.78 11.36
C ASP A 108 -1.30 28.20 11.55
N HIS A 109 -0.80 28.79 10.46
CA HIS A 109 -0.29 30.14 10.43
C HIS A 109 -1.45 31.14 10.68
N PRO A 110 -1.39 32.02 11.70
CA PRO A 110 -2.33 33.13 11.76
C PRO A 110 -1.96 34.10 10.63
N GLY A 111 -2.74 34.08 9.56
CA GLY A 111 -2.75 35.18 8.60
C GLY A 111 -3.10 36.46 9.35
N ASN A 112 -2.11 37.34 9.51
CA ASN A 112 -2.26 38.69 10.02
C ASN A 112 -3.16 39.54 9.12
N GLY A 113 -3.99 40.38 9.76
CA GLY A 113 -4.19 41.79 9.40
C GLY A 113 -5.02 42.10 8.16
#